data_AF-A0A947FS35-F1
#
_entry.id   AF-A0A947FS35-F1
#
_cell.length_a   1.000
_cell.length_b   1.000
_cell.length_c   1.000
_cell.angle_alpha   90.00
_cell.angle_beta   90.00
_cell.angle_gamma   90.00
#
_symmetry.space_group_name_H-M   'P 1'
#
loop_
_entity.id
_entity.type
_entity.pdbx_description
1 polymer ?
#
loop_
_entity_poly.entity_id
_entity_poly.type
_entity_poly.pdbx_seq_one_letter_code
_entity_poly.pdbx_strand_id
1 'polypeptide(L)' 'GISFREYDGASTVTDNEGRQWQLSEDKLSHDNLELARLPAHRAFWFGWHAAYPDTLLVR' A
#
# COMPACT_ATOMS: atom_id res chain seq x y z
N GLY A 1 16.97 6.67 -1.24
CA GLY A 1 15.71 5.99 -0.87
C GLY A 1 15.77 4.56 -1.35
N ILE A 2 14.99 3.67 -0.74
CA ILE A 2 14.94 2.25 -1.14
C ILE A 2 14.06 2.13 -2.39
N SER A 3 14.50 1.34 -3.37
CA SER A 3 13.80 1.13 -4.63
C SER A 3 13.36 -0.32 -4.77
N PHE A 4 12.09 -0.51 -5.13
CA PHE A 4 11.46 -1.82 -5.21
C PHE A 4 11.30 -2.28 -6.67
N ARG A 5 11.49 -3.57 -6.93
CA ARG A 5 11.37 -4.16 -8.28
C ARG A 5 10.18 -5.09 -8.45
N GLU A 6 9.70 -5.71 -7.38
CA GLU A 6 8.68 -6.75 -7.46
C GLU A 6 7.79 -6.75 -6.22
N TYR A 7 6.50 -7.06 -6.42
CA TYR A 7 5.52 -7.29 -5.37
C TYR A 7 4.74 -8.55 -5.71
N ASP A 8 4.59 -9.45 -4.74
CA ASP A 8 3.91 -10.74 -4.90
C ASP A 8 2.37 -10.62 -5.01
N GLY A 9 1.81 -9.41 -4.91
CA GLY A 9 0.36 -9.18 -4.92
C GLY A 9 -0.33 -9.48 -3.58
N ALA A 10 0.44 -9.87 -2.56
CA ALA A 10 -0.07 -10.23 -1.24
C ALA A 10 0.69 -9.49 -0.13
N SER A 11 1.85 -9.99 0.28
CA SER A 11 2.51 -9.57 1.51
C SER A 11 4.03 -9.41 1.41
N THR A 12 4.62 -9.60 0.24
CA THR A 12 6.07 -9.59 0.07
C THR A 12 6.48 -8.66 -1.06
N VAL A 13 7.37 -7.73 -0.76
CA VAL A 13 7.96 -6.81 -1.74
C VAL A 13 9.46 -7.09 -1.81
N THR A 14 10.01 -7.19 -3.02
CA THR A 14 11.45 -7.38 -3.23
C THR A 14 12.08 -6.09 -3.73
N ASP A 15 13.19 -5.70 -3.09
CA ASP A 15 13.94 -4.53 -3.51
C ASP A 15 15.01 -4.83 -4.58
N ASN A 16 15.65 -3.77 -5.08
CA ASN A 16 16.68 -3.89 -6.10
C ASN A 16 17.94 -4.64 -5.61
N GLU A 17 18.18 -4.66 -4.30
CA GLU A 17 19.30 -5.39 -3.68
C GLU A 17 18.94 -6.87 -3.45
N GLY A 18 17.69 -7.27 -3.71
CA GLY A 18 17.19 -8.63 -3.52
C GLY A 18 16.69 -8.90 -2.10
N ARG A 19 16.58 -7.88 -1.24
CA ARG A 19 16.00 -8.04 0.10
C ARG A 19 14.49 -8.20 -0.02
N GLN A 20 13.94 -9.12 0.76
CA GLN A 20 12.50 -9.34 0.88
C GLN A 20 11.96 -8.55 2.07
N TRP A 21 10.92 -7.79 1.80
CA TRP A 21 10.22 -6.94 2.76
C TRP A 21 8.83 -7.50 3.00
N GLN A 22 8.46 -7.65 4.28
CA GLN A 22 7.10 -8.00 4.65
C GLN A 22 6.23 -6.74 4.66
N LEU A 23 5.10 -6.81 3.96
CA LEU A 23 4.10 -5.75 3.90
C LEU A 23 3.03 -5.98 4.96
N SER A 24 2.88 -5.00 5.85
CA SER A 24 1.71 -4.84 6.71
C SER A 24 0.90 -3.61 6.29
N GLU A 25 -0.23 -3.38 6.95
CA GLU A 25 -1.09 -2.23 6.66
C GLU A 25 -0.37 -0.88 6.84
N ASP A 26 0.57 -0.80 7.77
CA ASP A 26 1.19 0.42 8.25
C ASP A 26 2.69 0.55 7.92
N LYS A 27 3.36 -0.53 7.49
CA LYS A 27 4.80 -0.51 7.20
C LYS A 27 5.27 -1.61 6.25
N LEU A 28 6.49 -1.42 5.76
CA LEU A 28 7.33 -2.48 5.22
C LEU A 28 8.43 -2.81 6.24
N SER A 29 8.67 -4.10 6.50
CA SER A 29 9.72 -4.56 7.43
C SER A 29 10.68 -5.55 6.79
N HIS A 30 11.98 -5.38 7.03
CA HIS A 30 13.04 -6.32 6.67
C HIS A 30 14.04 -6.41 7.83
N ASP A 31 14.10 -7.55 8.52
CA ASP A 31 14.88 -7.74 9.76
C ASP A 31 14.67 -6.60 10.77
N ASN A 32 15.68 -5.76 11.00
CA ASN A 32 15.64 -4.63 11.93
C ASN A 32 15.32 -3.28 11.23
N LEU A 33 14.98 -3.31 9.93
CA LEU A 33 14.63 -2.12 9.15
C LEU A 33 13.12 -2.03 8.99
N GLU A 34 12.58 -0.84 9.23
CA GLU A 34 11.17 -0.53 9.03
C GLU A 34 11.01 0.74 8.20
N LEU A 35 10.04 0.71 7.28
CA LEU A 35 9.61 1.88 6.50
C LEU A 35 8.13 2.12 6.75
N ALA A 36 7.80 3.27 7.35
CA ALA A 36 6.42 3.66 7.58
C ALA A 36 5.67 3.88 6.26
N ARG A 37 4.39 3.50 6.24
CA ARG A 37 3.50 3.76 5.13
C ARG A 37 3.39 5.27 4.87
N LEU A 38 3.47 5.64 3.61
CA LEU A 38 3.22 7.02 3.19
C LEU A 38 1.75 7.39 3.43
N PRO A 39 1.44 8.63 3.83
CA PRO A 39 0.07 9.10 3.95
C PRO A 39 -0.69 8.89 2.63
N ALA A 40 -1.61 7.92 2.61
CA ALA A 40 -2.49 7.70 1.48
C ALA A 40 -3.80 8.45 1.75
N HIS A 41 -4.06 9.53 1.01
CA HIS A 41 -5.41 10.09 0.96
C HIS A 41 -6.31 9.03 0.33
N ARG A 42 -7.34 8.60 1.07
CA ARG A 42 -8.28 7.54 0.66
C ARG A 42 -8.97 7.92 -0.66
N ALA A 43 -8.43 7.44 -1.77
CA ALA A 43 -9.07 7.50 -3.09
C ALA A 43 -10.33 6.61 -3.17
N PHE A 44 -10.61 5.83 -2.13
CA PHE A 44 -11.77 4.96 -2.01
C PHE A 44 -13.09 5.67 -2.35
N TRP A 45 -13.28 6.90 -1.88
CA TRP A 45 -14.55 7.61 -2.09
C TRP A 45 -14.72 8.15 -3.51
N PHE A 46 -13.63 8.64 -4.12
CA PHE A 46 -13.66 9.14 -5.50
C PHE A 46 -13.87 7.99 -6.50
N GLY A 47 -13.23 6.84 -6.28
CA GLY A 47 -13.41 5.66 -7.13
C GLY A 47 -14.81 5.06 -7.01
N TRP A 48 -15.33 4.96 -5.79
CA TRP A 48 -16.69 4.48 -5.55
C TRP A 48 -17.75 5.42 -6.13
N HIS A 49 -17.64 6.73 -5.92
CA HIS A 49 -18.56 7.71 -6.51
C HIS A 49 -18.49 7.72 -8.04
N ALA A 50 -17.30 7.58 -8.63
CA ALA A 50 -17.16 7.51 -10.09
C ALA A 50 -17.83 6.25 -10.69
N ALA A 51 -17.78 5.12 -9.97
CA ALA A 51 -18.42 3.87 -10.39
C ALA A 51 -19.92 3.79 -10.05
N TYR A 52 -20.34 4.44 -8.96
CA TYR A 52 -21.70 4.40 -8.40
C TYR A 52 -22.12 5.81 -7.94
N PRO A 53 -22.38 6.73 -8.87
CA PRO A 53 -22.66 8.14 -8.58
C PRO A 53 -23.92 8.34 -7.73
N ASP A 54 -24.85 7.40 -7.77
CA ASP A 54 -26.12 7.45 -7.04
C ASP A 54 -26.03 6.92 -5.59
N THR A 55 -24.82 6.62 -5.11
CA THR A 55 -24.63 6.17 -3.72
C THR A 55 -24.94 7.31 -2.75
N LEU A 56 -26.06 7.21 -2.04
CA LEU A 56 -26.44 8.17 -1.01
C LEU A 56 -25.64 7.89 0.28
N LEU A 57 -24.82 8.86 0.72
CA LEU A 57 -24.17 8.78 2.02
C LEU A 57 -25.21 9.04 3.12
N VAL A 58 -25.48 8.04 3.96
CA VAL A 58 -26.34 8.17 5.14
C VAL A 58 -25.45 8.37 6.37
N ARG A 59 -25.77 9.38 7.20
CA ARG A 59 -25.01 9.75 8.41
C ARG A 59 -25.53 9.01 9.64
#